data_AF-A0A2X1PS06-F1
#
_entry.id   AF-A0A2X1PS06-F1
#
_cell.length_a   1.000
_cell.length_b   1.000
_cell.length_c   1.000
_cell.angle_alpha   90.00
_cell.angle_beta   90.00
_cell.angle_gamma   90.00
#
_symmetry.space_group_name_H-M   'P 1'
#
loop_
_entity.id
_entity.type
_entity.pdbx_description
1 polymer ?
#
loop_
_entity_poly.entity_id
_entity_poly.type
_entity_poly.pdbx_seq_one_letter_code
_entity_poly.pdbx_strand_id
1 'polypeptide(L)' 'MRWGPDELRQYVQELSRIAECYVTAHPNAGLPNAFGEYDLDADTMAKQIREWAQAGFLNIVAAAVAPRHNILQR' A
#
# COMPACT_ATOMS: atom_id res chain seq x y z
N MET A 1 4.28 11.11 5.10
CA MET A 1 2.86 10.78 4.83
C MET A 1 2.71 9.28 4.94
N ARG A 2 1.69 8.81 5.66
CA ARG A 2 1.42 7.38 5.94
C ARG A 2 0.10 7.03 5.26
N TRP A 3 0.12 6.96 3.93
CA TRP A 3 -1.09 6.77 3.12
C TRP A 3 -1.24 5.31 2.68
N GLY A 4 -2.47 4.83 2.85
CA GLY A 4 -2.88 3.50 2.43
C GLY A 4 -2.93 3.38 0.91
N PRO A 5 -3.09 2.15 0.40
CA PRO A 5 -3.23 1.91 -1.02
C PRO A 5 -4.36 2.75 -1.63
N ASP A 6 -5.60 2.68 -1.14
CA ASP A 6 -6.72 3.42 -1.76
C ASP A 6 -6.47 4.92 -1.93
N GLU A 7 -5.85 5.54 -0.93
CA GLU A 7 -5.50 6.97 -0.96
C GLU A 7 -4.44 7.27 -2.02
N LEU A 8 -3.47 6.35 -2.17
CA LEU A 8 -2.37 6.47 -3.12
C LEU A 8 -2.75 6.17 -4.58
N ARG A 9 -3.85 5.45 -4.81
CA ARG A 9 -4.24 4.95 -6.15
C ARG A 9 -4.24 6.05 -7.22
N GLN A 10 -4.90 7.17 -6.95
CA GLN A 10 -5.03 8.28 -7.90
C GLN A 10 -3.67 8.87 -8.29
N TYR A 11 -2.74 8.96 -7.34
CA TYR A 11 -1.41 9.52 -7.57
C TYR A 11 -0.54 8.55 -8.35
N VAL A 12 -0.61 7.25 -8.02
CA VAL A 12 0.13 6.19 -8.74
C VAL A 12 -0.36 6.10 -10.19
N GLN A 13 -1.66 6.21 -10.41
CA GLN A 13 -2.25 6.23 -11.75
C GLN A 13 -1.77 7.44 -12.57
N GLU A 14 -1.81 8.65 -12.02
CA GLU A 14 -1.35 9.84 -12.76
C GLU A 14 0.15 9.80 -13.03
N LEU A 15 0.96 9.35 -12.07
CA LEU A 15 2.40 9.17 -12.27
C LEU A 15 2.69 8.13 -13.36
N SER A 16 1.97 7.01 -13.37
CA SER A 16 2.10 5.98 -14.40
C SER A 16 1.79 6.50 -15.81
N ARG A 17 0.87 7.46 -15.95
CA ARG A 17 0.52 8.06 -17.24
C ARG A 17 1.61 8.96 -17.81
N ILE A 18 2.37 9.65 -16.96
CA ILE A 18 3.32 10.69 -17.39
C ILE A 18 4.78 10.26 -17.31
N ALA A 19 5.09 9.20 -16.55
CA ALA A 19 6.47 8.75 -16.36
C ALA A 19 7.00 8.05 -17.62
N GLU A 20 8.15 8.50 -18.10
CA GLU A 20 8.94 7.82 -19.14
C GLU A 20 9.77 6.65 -18.56
N CYS A 21 9.65 6.40 -17.25
CA CYS A 21 10.39 5.39 -16.51
C CYS A 21 9.46 4.52 -15.64
N TYR A 22 10.01 3.48 -15.02
CA TYR A 22 9.25 2.58 -14.18
C TYR A 22 8.75 3.26 -12.90
N VAL A 23 7.45 3.16 -12.64
CA VAL A 23 6.81 3.62 -11.41
C VAL A 23 6.83 2.51 -10.36
N THR A 24 7.30 2.86 -9.16
CA THR A 24 7.29 2.02 -7.96
C THR A 24 6.42 2.67 -6.89
N ALA A 25 5.72 1.86 -6.10
CA ALA A 25 4.91 2.34 -4.98
C ALA A 25 5.10 1.45 -3.75
N HIS A 26 5.17 2.11 -2.58
CA HIS A 26 5.31 1.49 -1.27
C HIS A 26 4.19 1.98 -0.33
N PRO A 27 2.93 1.58 -0.56
CA PRO A 27 1.83 1.94 0.33
C PRO A 27 2.05 1.33 1.71
N ASN A 28 1.56 2.01 2.74
CA ASN A 28 1.47 1.44 4.09
C ASN A 28 0.05 0.87 4.33
N ALA A 29 -0.19 0.27 5.49
CA ALA A 29 -1.53 -0.21 5.86
C ALA A 29 -2.49 0.91 6.34
N GLY A 30 -2.24 2.17 5.96
CA GLY A 30 -2.90 3.35 6.50
C GLY A 30 -2.27 3.85 7.81
N LEU A 31 -2.98 4.73 8.51
CA LEU A 31 -2.66 5.07 9.90
C LEU A 31 -3.30 4.06 10.85
N PRO A 32 -2.65 3.74 11.97
CA PRO A 32 -3.33 2.98 13.01
C PRO A 32 -4.56 3.75 13.51
N ASN A 33 -5.63 3.03 13.80
CA ASN A 33 -6.85 3.55 14.37
C ASN A 33 -6.60 4.09 15.80
N ALA A 34 -7.64 4.61 16.45
CA ALA A 34 -7.54 5.20 17.79
C ALA A 34 -7.02 4.21 18.88
N PHE A 35 -7.02 2.90 18.59
CA PHE A 35 -6.53 1.83 19.45
C PHE A 35 -5.11 1.35 19.08
N GLY A 36 -4.46 1.95 18.08
CA GLY A 36 -3.13 1.57 17.64
C GLY A 36 -3.09 0.41 16.64
N GLU A 37 -4.24 -0.09 16.19
CA GLU A 37 -4.36 -1.23 15.28
C GLU A 37 -4.53 -0.78 13.83
N TYR A 38 -4.14 -1.62 12.88
CA TYR A 38 -4.38 -1.37 11.46
C TYR A 38 -5.66 -2.09 11.03
N ASP A 39 -6.63 -1.34 10.52
CA ASP A 39 -7.89 -1.89 10.01
C ASP A 39 -7.72 -2.55 8.63
N LEU A 40 -6.67 -2.17 7.90
CA LEU A 40 -6.32 -2.78 6.61
C LEU A 40 -5.55 -4.09 6.85
N ASP A 41 -6.21 -5.21 6.58
CA ASP A 41 -5.57 -6.52 6.62
C ASP A 41 -4.65 -6.76 5.39
N ALA A 42 -3.77 -7.75 5.51
CA ALA A 42 -2.76 -8.07 4.50
C ALA A 42 -3.37 -8.58 3.18
N ASP A 43 -4.49 -9.31 3.22
CA ASP A 43 -5.13 -9.87 2.02
C ASP A 43 -5.83 -8.76 1.21
N THR A 44 -6.51 -7.84 1.89
CA THR A 44 -7.13 -6.65 1.28
C THR A 44 -6.06 -5.76 0.65
N MET A 45 -4.96 -5.50 1.36
CA MET A 45 -3.84 -4.72 0.83
C MET A 45 -3.22 -5.40 -0.39
N ALA A 46 -2.99 -6.72 -0.34
CA ALA A 46 -2.46 -7.48 -1.46
C ALA A 46 -3.40 -7.46 -2.68
N LYS A 47 -4.72 -7.51 -2.46
CA LYS A 47 -5.72 -7.41 -3.53
C LYS A 47 -5.65 -6.05 -4.23
N GLN A 48 -5.64 -4.95 -3.48
CA GLN A 48 -5.56 -3.60 -4.04
C GLN A 48 -4.28 -3.38 -4.85
N ILE A 49 -3.16 -3.88 -4.33
CA ILE A 49 -1.87 -3.83 -5.02
C ILE A 49 -1.90 -4.65 -6.32
N ARG A 50 -2.53 -5.83 -6.29
CA ARG A 50 -2.70 -6.66 -7.50
C ARG A 50 -3.52 -5.95 -8.56
N GLU A 51 -4.56 -5.22 -8.18
CA GLU A 51 -5.36 -4.42 -9.13
C GLU A 51 -4.51 -3.36 -9.82
N TRP A 52 -3.56 -2.74 -9.12
CA TRP A 52 -2.68 -1.74 -9.72
C TRP A 52 -1.71 -2.36 -10.72
N ALA A 53 -1.14 -3.51 -10.39
CA ALA A 53 -0.29 -4.26 -11.30
C ALA A 53 -1.07 -4.71 -12.56
N GLN A 54 -2.30 -5.19 -12.39
CA GLN A 54 -3.17 -5.59 -13.50
C GLN A 54 -3.59 -4.40 -14.38
N ALA A 55 -3.78 -3.22 -13.77
CA ALA A 55 -4.09 -1.99 -14.50
C ALA A 55 -2.86 -1.39 -15.21
N GLY A 56 -1.67 -1.99 -15.07
CA GLY A 56 -0.43 -1.49 -15.67
C GLY A 56 0.14 -0.26 -14.96
N PHE A 57 -0.35 0.08 -13.77
CA PHE A 57 0.10 1.26 -13.03
C PHE A 57 1.50 1.10 -12.45
N LEU A 58 1.95 -0.14 -12.29
CA LEU A 58 3.20 -0.49 -11.63
C LEU A 58 3.94 -1.52 -12.44
N ASN A 59 5.24 -1.31 -12.60
CA ASN A 59 6.14 -2.31 -13.19
C ASN A 59 7.00 -3.00 -12.12
N ILE A 60 7.19 -2.38 -10.94
CA ILE A 60 7.80 -2.99 -9.76
C ILE A 60 7.02 -2.52 -8.51
N VAL A 61 6.69 -3.45 -7.61
CA VAL A 61 5.96 -3.17 -6.36
C VAL A 61 6.75 -3.72 -5.17
N ALA A 62 6.86 -2.93 -4.10
CA ALA A 62 7.22 -3.46 -2.79
C ALA A 62 6.26 -2.91 -1.73
N ALA A 63 5.42 -3.79 -1.18
CA ALA A 63 4.52 -3.45 -0.09
C ALA A 63 5.24 -3.61 1.25
N ALA A 64 5.14 -2.62 2.14
CA ALA A 64 5.59 -2.78 3.53
C ALA A 64 4.36 -3.01 4.42
N VAL A 65 4.08 -4.27 4.74
CA VAL A 65 3.12 -4.64 5.80
C VAL A 65 3.85 -4.56 7.14
N ALA A 66 3.28 -3.81 8.10
CA ALA A 66 3.77 -3.86 9.47
C ALA A 66 3.55 -5.30 10.00
N PRO A 67 4.57 -5.97 10.55
CA PRO A 67 4.36 -7.25 11.21
C PRO A 67 3.35 -7.03 12.36
N ARG A 68 2.41 -7.97 12.54
CA ARG A 68 1.58 -8.03 13.76
C ARG A 68 2.53 -8.08 14.97
N HIS A 69 2.77 -6.95 15.62
CA HIS A 69 3.52 -6.91 16.86
C HIS A 69 2.55 -7.05 18.01
N ASN A 70 2.16 -8.30 18.29
CA ASN A 70 1.68 -8.72 19.60
C ASN A 70 2.68 -9.75 20.15
N ILE A 71 3.89 -9.28 20.44
CA ILE A 71 4.85 -9.99 21.28
C ILE A 71 5.37 -8.96 22.26
N LEU A 72 4.67 -8.78 23.38
CA LEU A 72 5.18 -8.44 24.71
C LEU A 72 3.97 -8.23 25.66
N GLN A 73 3.24 -9.32 25.91
CA GLN A 73 2.72 -9.60 27.25
C GLN A 73 3.75 -10.51 27.91
N ARG A 74 4.71 -9.89 28.61
CA ARG A 74 5.51 -10.47 29.68
C ARG A 74 5.76 -9.38 30.71
#